data_AF-A0A967GPV8-F1
#
_entry.id   AF-A0A967GPV8-F1
#
_cell.length_a   1.000
_cell.length_b   1.000
_cell.length_c   1.000
_cell.angle_alpha   90.00
_cell.angle_beta   90.00
_cell.angle_gamma   90.00
#
_symmetry.space_group_name_H-M   'P 1'
#
loop_
_entity.id
_entity.type
_entity.pdbx_description
1 polymer ?
#
loop_
_entity_poly.entity_id
_entity_poly.type
_entity_poly.pdbx_seq_one_letter_code
_entity_poly.pdbx_strand_id
1 'polypeptide(L)' 'DVIVIRMEGPKGGPGMREMLGPTAAVMGRGLGDSVALITDGRFSGGSHGFVVGHITPEAFEGGPIGLLQEGDEITIDAVG' A
#
# COMPACT_ATOMS: atom_id res chain seq x y z
N ASP A 1 1.42 8.68 9.14
CA ASP A 1 1.94 7.30 9.07
C ASP A 1 1.81 6.72 7.68
N VAL A 2 2.57 5.66 7.38
CA VAL A 2 2.47 4.92 6.12
C VAL A 2 2.12 3.47 6.41
N ILE A 3 0.95 3.03 5.94
CA ILE A 3 0.51 1.64 6.06
C ILE A 3 1.03 0.88 4.84
N VAL A 4 1.83 -0.15 5.10
CA VAL A 4 2.40 -1.03 4.07
C VAL A 4 1.63 -2.35 4.06
N ILE A 5 1.00 -2.67 2.93
CA ILE A 5 0.33 -3.95 2.71
C ILE A 5 1.15 -4.71 1.66
N ARG A 6 1.88 -5.73 2.10
CA ARG A 6 2.78 -6.53 1.25
C ARG A 6 2.28 -7.96 1.12
N MET A 7 2.87 -8.71 0.19
CA MET A 7 2.48 -10.08 -0.14
C MET A 7 1.08 -10.15 -0.77
N GLU A 8 0.67 -9.09 -1.45
CA GLU A 8 -0.60 -8.99 -2.18
C GLU A 8 -0.39 -8.89 -3.69
N GLY A 9 0.85 -9.03 -4.14
CA GLY A 9 1.23 -9.04 -5.56
C GLY A 9 0.77 -10.28 -6.33
N PRO A 10 1.14 -10.38 -7.63
CA PRO A 10 0.74 -11.48 -8.51
C PRO A 10 1.11 -12.87 -7.99
N LYS A 11 2.24 -13.02 -7.30
CA LYS A 11 2.70 -14.30 -6.74
C LYS A 11 2.43 -14.42 -5.24
N GLY A 12 2.61 -13.34 -4.48
CA GLY A 12 2.42 -13.33 -3.03
C GLY A 12 0.95 -13.51 -2.62
N GLY A 13 0.05 -12.75 -3.26
CA GLY A 13 -1.39 -12.74 -2.99
C GLY A 13 -2.15 -13.94 -3.58
N PRO A 14 -1.49 -14.76 -4.41
CA PRO A 14 -1.70 -14.89 -5.86
C PRO A 14 -2.79 -14.05 -6.55
N GLY A 15 -2.54 -13.67 -7.81
CA GLY A 15 -3.54 -13.03 -8.68
C GLY A 15 -3.79 -11.55 -8.40
N MET A 16 -3.00 -10.94 -7.51
CA MET A 16 -2.97 -9.50 -7.26
C MET A 16 -4.36 -8.92 -6.96
N ARG A 17 -5.04 -9.36 -5.89
CA ARG A 17 -6.44 -8.97 -5.62
C ARG A 17 -6.60 -7.46 -5.41
N GLU A 18 -7.79 -6.95 -5.74
CA GLU A 18 -8.18 -5.58 -5.39
C GLU A 18 -8.69 -5.50 -3.95
N MET A 19 -8.15 -4.54 -3.21
CA MET A 19 -8.49 -4.33 -1.81
C MET A 19 -9.30 -3.05 -1.61
N LEU A 20 -10.52 -3.20 -1.08
CA LEU A 20 -11.36 -2.08 -0.63
C LEU A 20 -11.27 -1.86 0.89
N GLY A 21 -11.14 -2.96 1.65
CA GLY A 21 -11.23 -2.97 3.11
C GLY A 21 -10.25 -2.01 3.82
N PRO A 22 -8.94 -2.02 3.47
CA PRO A 22 -7.97 -1.13 4.11
C PRO A 22 -8.27 0.36 3.88
N THR A 23 -8.60 0.73 2.64
CA THR A 23 -8.96 2.10 2.27
C THR A 23 -10.22 2.54 3.03
N ALA A 24 -11.26 1.69 3.06
CA ALA A 24 -12.50 1.98 3.77
C ALA A 24 -12.30 2.11 5.29
N ALA A 25 -11.41 1.31 5.89
CA ALA A 25 -11.12 1.37 7.31
C ALA A 25 -10.38 2.66 7.72
N VAL A 26 -9.40 3.10 6.92
CA VAL A 26 -8.68 4.36 7.15
C VAL A 26 -9.61 5.55 6.99
N MET A 27 -10.41 5.56 5.92
CA MET A 27 -11.40 6.61 5.67
C MET A 27 -12.49 6.66 6.74
N GLY A 28 -13.02 5.51 7.17
CA GLY A 28 -14.03 5.42 8.23
C GLY A 28 -13.55 5.92 9.60
N ARG A 29 -12.23 5.99 9.80
CA ARG A 29 -11.60 6.59 10.99
C ARG A 29 -11.23 8.07 10.80
N GLY A 30 -11.50 8.66 9.64
CA GLY A 30 -11.16 10.04 9.33
C GLY A 30 -9.67 10.29 9.13
N LEU A 31 -8.89 9.25 8.83
CA LEU A 31 -7.42 9.32 8.76
C LEU A 31 -6.87 9.50 7.33
N GLY A 32 -7.74 9.59 6.31
CA GLY A 32 -7.34 9.61 4.90
C GLY A 32 -6.31 10.67 4.51
N ASP A 33 -6.37 11.84 5.14
CA ASP A 33 -5.44 12.95 4.86
C ASP A 33 -4.14 12.89 5.67
N SER A 34 -4.05 11.98 6.65
CA SER A 34 -2.95 11.88 7.62
C SER A 34 -2.14 10.59 7.50
N VAL A 35 -2.67 9.61 6.77
CA VAL A 35 -2.09 8.28 6.60
C VAL A 35 -2.04 7.93 5.13
N ALA A 36 -0.86 7.53 4.65
CA ALA A 36 -0.69 6.99 3.30
C ALA A 36 -0.85 5.47 3.31
N LEU A 37 -1.32 4.90 2.21
CA LEU A 37 -1.39 3.45 1.99
C LEU A 37 -0.54 3.05 0.80
N ILE A 38 0.31 2.04 0.96
CA ILE A 38 1.13 1.49 -0.11
C ILE A 38 1.00 -0.03 -0.20
N THR A 39 1.04 -0.60 -1.41
CA THR A 39 0.96 -2.04 -1.61
C THR A 39 1.65 -2.55 -2.88
N ASP A 40 2.12 -3.80 -2.85
CA ASP A 40 2.49 -4.58 -4.04
C ASP A 40 1.28 -5.20 -4.77
N GLY A 41 0.08 -5.09 -4.19
CA GLY A 41 -1.20 -5.47 -4.79
C GLY A 41 -1.96 -4.31 -5.44
N ARG A 42 -3.30 -4.34 -5.32
CA ARG A 42 -4.21 -3.31 -5.88
C ARG A 42 -5.15 -2.74 -4.83
N PHE A 43 -5.52 -1.47 -5.01
CA PHE A 43 -6.63 -0.83 -4.29
C PHE A 43 -7.80 -0.60 -5.25
N SER A 44 -9.03 -0.79 -4.78
CA SER A 44 -10.23 -0.46 -5.56
C SER A 44 -10.69 0.98 -5.27
N GLY A 45 -11.17 1.66 -6.31
CA GLY A 45 -11.38 3.11 -6.37
C GLY A 45 -12.27 3.70 -5.27
N GLY A 46 -11.88 4.89 -4.82
CA GLY A 46 -12.47 5.62 -3.69
C GLY A 46 -11.43 6.36 -2.83
N SER A 47 -10.18 6.42 -3.27
CA SER A 47 -9.06 6.96 -2.49
C SER A 47 -9.20 8.47 -2.28
N HIS A 48 -9.44 8.90 -1.06
CA HIS A 48 -9.11 10.26 -0.62
C HIS A 48 -7.85 10.10 0.25
N GLY A 49 -6.76 10.80 -0.12
CA GLY A 49 -5.44 10.62 0.47
C GLY A 49 -4.40 9.95 -0.45
N PHE A 50 -3.19 9.74 0.08
CA PHE A 50 -2.07 9.14 -0.66
C PHE A 50 -2.19 7.62 -0.71
N VAL A 51 -2.52 7.07 -1.88
CA VAL A 51 -2.68 5.62 -2.09
C VAL A 51 -1.85 5.17 -3.28
N VAL A 52 -0.93 4.23 -3.06
CA VAL A 52 0.01 3.71 -4.07
C VAL A 52 -0.13 2.20 -4.19
N GLY A 53 -0.54 1.72 -5.36
CA GLY A 53 -0.58 0.30 -5.68
C GLY A 53 0.52 -0.11 -6.66
N HIS A 54 0.55 -1.40 -7.00
CA HIS A 54 1.46 -1.98 -8.01
C HIS A 54 2.96 -1.79 -7.73
N ILE A 55 3.37 -1.66 -6.46
CA ILE A 55 4.78 -1.55 -6.12
C ILE A 55 5.53 -2.80 -6.59
N THR A 56 6.59 -2.58 -7.37
CA THR A 56 7.33 -3.62 -8.08
C THR A 56 8.84 -3.41 -7.85
N PRO A 57 9.65 -4.46 -7.66
CA PRO A 57 9.25 -5.87 -7.54
C PRO A 57 8.37 -6.16 -6.32
N GLU A 58 7.50 -7.16 -6.40
CA GLU A 58 6.62 -7.53 -5.27
C GLU A 58 7.42 -8.13 -4.10
N ALA A 59 6.86 -8.12 -2.88
CA ALA A 59 7.56 -8.64 -1.71
C ALA A 59 7.93 -10.12 -1.85
N PHE A 60 7.08 -10.93 -2.48
CA PHE A 60 7.32 -12.36 -2.70
C PHE A 60 8.58 -12.63 -3.53
N GLU A 61 8.93 -11.73 -4.45
CA GLU A 61 10.13 -11.83 -5.29
C GLU A 61 11.38 -11.22 -4.63
N GLY A 62 11.28 -10.77 -3.37
CA GLY A 62 12.35 -10.09 -2.66
C GLY A 62 12.48 -8.61 -3.04
N GLY A 63 11.40 -7.99 -3.53
CA GLY A 63 11.38 -6.56 -3.80
C GLY A 63 11.53 -5.70 -2.53
N PRO A 64 11.94 -4.42 -2.66
CA PRO A 64 12.24 -3.56 -1.52
C PRO A 64 11.10 -3.41 -0.50
N ILE A 65 9.84 -3.43 -0.94
CA ILE A 65 8.67 -3.40 -0.06
C ILE A 65 8.62 -4.58 0.93
N GLY A 66 9.21 -5.72 0.55
CA GLY A 66 9.38 -6.89 1.42
C GLY A 66 10.43 -6.72 2.52
N LEU A 67 11.35 -5.77 2.37
CA LEU A 67 12.45 -5.52 3.31
C LEU A 67 12.10 -4.53 4.42
N LEU A 68 11.01 -3.76 4.24
CA LEU A 68 10.55 -2.76 5.20
C LEU A 68 10.27 -3.37 6.58
N GLN A 69 10.65 -2.62 7.61
CA GLN A 69 10.44 -2.92 9.02
C GLN A 69 9.59 -1.82 9.66
N GLU A 70 8.97 -2.15 10.79
CA GLU A 70 8.21 -1.18 11.56
C GLU A 70 9.14 -0.08 12.08
N GLY A 71 8.74 1.18 11.88
CA GLY A 71 9.53 2.36 12.25
C GLY A 71 10.42 2.90 11.13
N ASP A 72 10.52 2.21 9.98
CA ASP A 72 11.22 2.77 8.82
C ASP A 72 10.54 4.04 8.32
N GLU A 73 11.35 5.06 8.00
CA GLU A 73 10.85 6.30 7.41
C GLU A 73 10.59 6.12 5.90
N ILE A 74 9.37 6.42 5.47
CA ILE A 74 8.96 6.34 4.06
C ILE A 74 8.52 7.74 3.62
N THR A 75 9.19 8.26 2.59
CA THR A 75 8.81 9.52 1.93
C THR A 75 8.09 9.21 0.62
N ILE A 76 6.93 9.82 0.41
CA ILE A 76 6.17 9.75 -0.84
C ILE A 76 6.11 11.17 -1.42
N ASP A 77 6.70 11.36 -2.59
CA ASP A 77 6.67 12.62 -3.33
C ASP A 77 6.01 12.40 -4.70
N ALA A 78 4.97 13.19 -4.98
CA ALA A 78 4.19 13.10 -6.22
C ALA A 78 4.40 14.30 -7.17
N VAL A 79 5.18 15.30 -6.75
CA VAL A 79 5.41 16.57 -7.48
C VAL A 79 6.87 16.80 -7.84
N GLY A 80 7.77 15.93 -7.40
CA GLY A 80 9.20 15.94 -7.75
C GLY A 80 9.50 15.93 -9.24
#